data_AF-A0A660NQL1-F1
#
_entry.id   AF-A0A660NQL1-F1
#
_cell.length_a   1.000
_cell.length_b   1.000
_cell.length_c   1.000
_cell.angle_alpha   90.00
_cell.angle_beta   90.00
_cell.angle_gamma   90.00
#
_symmetry.space_group_name_H-M   'P 1'
#
loop_
_entity.id
_entity.type
_entity.pdbx_description
1 polymer ?
#
loop_
_entity_poly.entity_id
_entity_poly.type
_entity_poly.pdbx_seq_one_letter_code
_entity_poly.pdbx_strand_id
1 'polypeptide(L)'
;SSMKITTIVSLAIGLAGWQATVQARDAVPQTRKGASPAVAQASPDGNMVLIPASQARDIQRATREVSDCVRIEDDMSRLGCYDEVMARRLPQPDRELPKLKAWGLRMPAAAGQGGQQPTDRAAQPVGPGQGRSQSATASGQPAGKGMGASGTPGGVQLIRLPNLGASDDTRADENNDSPRGKLLLDGSHVSRAVQDVRRSLGTDLTDHWELDDDANRGRFLLRPYKPMYISFVDWTTSLNGAPGTPNPLNTTDAGNASLANQGRRAETTFQISFKSKVAENLFGDNGDLWVGYTQRSMWQIYTQKLSRPFRETNYEPEVMAVFRTNYRLGGWHGRLASVSLNHHSNGRSLPLSRSWNRIIFQAGLERERWTLLLRPWWRIPENAKDDDNPDISNFYGRGEAVAIYRHGGYEWALTVRHSLRLNPSRGSVGLEHAFPISSYLKAHINLFHGYGASLIDYNHRQTRIGIGVSLTQWL
;
A
#
# COMPACT_ATOMS: atom_id res chain seq x y z
N SER A 1 -19.85 38.51 -8.16
CA SER A 1 -20.43 37.38 -7.39
C SER A 1 -19.53 36.18 -7.62
N SER A 2 -18.56 35.95 -6.75
CA SER A 2 -17.53 34.91 -6.94
C SER A 2 -17.93 33.65 -6.19
N MET A 3 -18.30 32.61 -6.93
CA MET A 3 -18.52 31.27 -6.41
C MET A 3 -17.17 30.67 -6.00
N LYS A 4 -17.02 30.27 -4.73
CA LYS A 4 -15.81 29.62 -4.22
C LYS A 4 -15.67 28.23 -4.84
N ILE A 5 -14.48 27.83 -5.29
CA ILE A 5 -14.21 26.51 -5.90
C ILE A 5 -14.46 25.34 -4.92
N THR A 6 -14.48 25.61 -3.61
CA THR A 6 -15.01 24.67 -2.61
C THR A 6 -16.43 24.20 -2.98
N THR A 7 -17.26 25.08 -3.55
CA THR A 7 -18.60 24.78 -4.05
C THR A 7 -18.58 23.91 -5.32
N ILE A 8 -17.54 23.97 -6.16
CA ILE A 8 -17.43 23.14 -7.38
C ILE A 8 -17.02 21.71 -7.04
N VAL A 9 -16.10 21.52 -6.09
CA VAL A 9 -15.74 20.18 -5.59
C VAL A 9 -16.89 19.55 -4.80
N SER A 10 -17.64 20.35 -4.03
CA SER A 10 -18.88 19.88 -3.39
C SER A 10 -20.00 19.59 -4.40
N LEU A 11 -20.10 20.31 -5.53
CA LEU A 11 -21.09 20.03 -6.57
C LEU A 11 -20.79 18.73 -7.32
N ALA A 12 -19.53 18.41 -7.57
CA ALA A 12 -19.13 17.16 -8.24
C ALA A 12 -19.46 15.93 -7.37
N ILE A 13 -19.33 16.05 -6.05
CA ILE A 13 -19.72 15.00 -5.09
C ILE A 13 -21.26 14.93 -4.96
N GLY A 14 -21.96 16.08 -5.00
CA GLY A 14 -23.42 16.14 -4.92
C GLY A 14 -24.15 15.59 -6.15
N LEU A 15 -23.62 15.80 -7.37
CA LEU A 15 -24.21 15.28 -8.61
C LEU A 15 -24.11 13.75 -8.73
N ALA A 16 -23.03 13.15 -8.21
CA ALA A 16 -22.90 11.69 -8.12
C ALA A 16 -23.92 11.05 -7.16
N GLY A 17 -24.28 11.75 -6.07
CA GLY A 17 -25.31 11.30 -5.13
C GLY A 17 -26.75 11.43 -5.67
N TRP A 18 -27.02 12.43 -6.51
CA TRP A 18 -28.35 12.65 -7.11
C TRP A 18 -28.68 11.64 -8.23
N GLN A 19 -27.71 11.26 -9.07
CA GLN A 19 -27.97 10.25 -10.11
C GLN A 19 -28.25 8.85 -9.54
N ALA A 20 -27.63 8.49 -8.41
CA ALA A 20 -27.89 7.23 -7.72
C ALA A 20 -29.30 7.14 -7.10
N THR A 21 -29.91 8.27 -6.75
CA THR A 21 -31.26 8.31 -6.15
C THR A 21 -32.39 8.38 -7.18
N VAL A 22 -32.13 8.88 -8.39
CA VAL A 22 -33.12 8.93 -9.47
C VAL A 22 -33.34 7.54 -10.10
N GLN A 23 -32.30 6.71 -10.25
CA GLN A 23 -32.45 5.34 -10.78
C GLN A 23 -33.19 4.37 -9.83
N ALA A 24 -33.31 4.69 -8.54
CA ALA A 24 -33.98 3.83 -7.56
C ALA A 24 -35.50 4.07 -7.44
N ARG A 25 -36.06 5.10 -8.11
CA ARG A 25 -37.48 5.51 -7.92
C ARG A 25 -38.47 5.05 -8.99
N ASP A 26 -38.03 4.47 -10.11
CA ASP A 26 -38.91 4.15 -11.25
C ASP A 26 -39.27 2.65 -11.39
N ALA A 27 -39.27 1.89 -10.28
CA ALA A 27 -39.74 0.51 -10.27
C ALA A 27 -40.96 0.33 -9.36
N VAL A 28 -42.15 0.66 -9.88
CA VAL A 28 -43.44 0.30 -9.27
C VAL A 28 -44.16 -0.67 -10.22
N PRO A 29 -44.42 -1.94 -9.85
CA PRO A 29 -45.20 -2.83 -10.69
C PRO A 29 -46.71 -2.63 -10.47
N GLN A 30 -47.45 -2.35 -11.54
CA GLN A 30 -48.91 -2.39 -11.54
C GLN A 30 -49.41 -3.85 -11.52
N THR A 31 -50.38 -4.12 -10.65
CA THR A 31 -51.03 -5.42 -10.48
C THR A 31 -52.17 -5.61 -11.49
N ARG A 32 -52.14 -6.69 -12.28
CA ARG A 32 -53.32 -7.24 -12.95
C ARG A 32 -53.61 -8.64 -12.41
N LYS A 33 -54.84 -8.84 -11.93
CA LYS A 33 -55.40 -10.12 -11.47
C LYS A 33 -55.92 -10.92 -12.66
N GLY A 34 -55.69 -12.24 -12.66
CA GLY A 34 -56.56 -13.21 -13.32
C GLY A 34 -55.86 -14.42 -13.95
N ALA A 35 -56.20 -15.60 -13.42
CA ALA A 35 -56.05 -16.95 -13.97
C ALA A 35 -54.72 -17.71 -13.80
N SER A 36 -54.88 -18.99 -13.47
CA SER A 36 -53.90 -20.07 -13.25
C SER A 36 -54.54 -21.35 -13.83
N PRO A 37 -53.82 -22.45 -14.13
CA PRO A 37 -52.51 -22.57 -14.77
C PRO A 37 -52.60 -23.47 -16.03
N ALA A 38 -51.76 -23.24 -17.04
CA ALA A 38 -51.47 -24.25 -18.06
C ALA A 38 -49.99 -24.14 -18.46
N VAL A 39 -49.34 -25.29 -18.45
CA VAL A 39 -47.91 -25.50 -18.65
C VAL A 39 -47.50 -25.05 -20.06
N ALA A 40 -46.62 -24.06 -20.13
CA ALA A 40 -45.82 -23.77 -21.31
C ALA A 40 -44.43 -23.31 -20.86
N GLN A 41 -43.40 -23.95 -21.42
CA GLN A 41 -41.99 -23.73 -21.14
C GLN A 41 -41.59 -22.28 -21.46
N ALA A 42 -40.89 -21.64 -20.51
CA ALA A 42 -40.15 -20.41 -20.74
C ALA A 42 -38.67 -20.65 -20.37
N SER A 43 -37.78 -20.32 -21.30
CA SER A 43 -36.33 -20.31 -21.13
C SER A 43 -35.93 -19.31 -20.03
N PRO A 44 -35.00 -19.62 -19.11
CA PRO A 44 -34.57 -18.65 -18.11
C PRO A 44 -33.46 -17.75 -18.66
N ASP A 45 -33.70 -16.44 -18.57
CA ASP A 45 -32.70 -15.39 -18.80
C ASP A 45 -31.50 -15.53 -17.85
N GLY A 46 -30.32 -15.33 -18.42
CA GLY A 46 -29.03 -15.56 -17.78
C GLY A 46 -28.68 -14.54 -16.71
N ASN A 47 -28.72 -14.99 -15.45
CA ASN A 47 -27.66 -14.75 -14.45
C ASN A 47 -27.97 -15.55 -13.17
N MET A 48 -27.90 -16.87 -13.29
CA MET A 48 -27.99 -17.79 -12.17
C MET A 48 -26.74 -18.66 -12.16
N VAL A 49 -25.94 -18.55 -11.10
CA VAL A 49 -24.79 -19.44 -10.86
C VAL A 49 -25.29 -20.64 -10.05
N LEU A 50 -25.10 -21.84 -10.57
CA LEU A 50 -25.40 -23.07 -9.85
C LEU A 50 -24.28 -23.33 -8.83
N ILE A 51 -24.64 -23.29 -7.55
CA ILE A 51 -23.77 -23.65 -6.44
C ILE A 51 -24.23 -25.01 -5.91
N PRO A 52 -23.34 -25.95 -5.56
CA PRO A 52 -23.72 -27.22 -4.94
C PRO A 52 -24.62 -27.01 -3.71
N ALA A 53 -25.65 -27.84 -3.54
CA ALA A 53 -26.63 -27.70 -2.47
C ALA A 53 -26.02 -27.73 -1.05
N SER A 54 -24.82 -28.30 -0.88
CA SER A 54 -24.04 -28.23 0.36
C SER A 54 -23.55 -26.80 0.66
N GLN A 55 -22.99 -26.11 -0.32
CA GLN A 55 -22.47 -24.74 -0.14
C GLN A 55 -23.59 -23.70 0.05
N ALA A 56 -24.74 -23.88 -0.60
CA ALA A 56 -25.90 -23.01 -0.36
C ALA A 56 -26.44 -23.14 1.07
N ARG A 57 -26.37 -24.35 1.67
CA ARG A 57 -26.72 -24.58 3.07
C ARG A 57 -25.70 -23.96 4.02
N ASP A 58 -24.41 -24.02 3.70
CA ASP A 58 -23.35 -23.46 4.55
C ASP A 58 -23.39 -21.92 4.59
N ILE A 59 -23.68 -21.26 3.46
CA ILE A 59 -23.81 -19.80 3.40
C ILE A 59 -25.05 -19.33 4.18
N GLN A 60 -26.18 -20.02 4.04
CA GLN A 60 -27.39 -19.70 4.80
C GLN A 60 -27.25 -20.01 6.29
N ARG A 61 -26.43 -21.01 6.66
CA ARG A 61 -26.09 -21.34 8.05
C ARG A 61 -25.18 -20.28 8.66
N ALA A 62 -24.10 -19.92 7.99
CA ALA A 62 -23.17 -18.88 8.44
C ALA A 62 -23.85 -17.51 8.56
N THR A 63 -24.76 -17.17 7.64
CA THR A 63 -25.50 -15.90 7.70
C THR A 63 -26.48 -15.85 8.88
N ARG A 64 -27.07 -16.99 9.27
CA ARG A 64 -27.91 -17.10 10.48
C ARG A 64 -27.06 -17.01 11.75
N GLU A 65 -25.95 -17.73 11.81
CA GLU A 65 -25.04 -17.76 12.96
C GLU A 65 -24.44 -16.36 13.25
N VAL A 66 -24.08 -15.58 12.23
CA VAL A 66 -23.62 -14.19 12.39
C VAL A 66 -24.76 -13.26 12.83
N SER A 67 -25.99 -13.45 12.34
CA SER A 67 -27.14 -12.62 12.73
C SER A 67 -27.57 -12.84 14.19
N ASP A 68 -27.28 -14.01 14.76
CA ASP A 68 -27.56 -14.30 16.16
C ASP A 68 -26.59 -13.57 17.11
N CYS A 69 -25.32 -13.36 16.69
CA CYS A 69 -24.37 -12.56 17.48
C CYS A 69 -24.78 -11.09 17.62
N VAL A 70 -25.50 -10.52 16.63
CA VAL A 70 -25.97 -9.12 16.65
C VAL A 70 -26.96 -8.88 17.80
N ARG A 71 -27.66 -9.92 18.25
CA ARG A 71 -28.70 -9.82 19.28
C ARG A 71 -28.15 -9.88 20.71
N ILE A 72 -26.84 -10.06 20.89
CA ILE A 72 -26.19 -10.09 22.20
C ILE A 72 -25.94 -8.65 22.66
N GLU A 73 -26.52 -8.26 23.80
CA GLU A 73 -26.43 -6.89 24.32
C GLU A 73 -25.08 -6.59 24.99
N ASP A 74 -24.42 -7.60 25.59
CA ASP A 74 -23.10 -7.43 26.20
C ASP A 74 -21.99 -7.43 25.13
N ASP A 75 -21.23 -6.34 25.07
CA ASP A 75 -20.24 -6.10 24.02
C ASP A 75 -19.12 -7.14 24.00
N MET A 76 -18.66 -7.59 25.17
CA MET A 76 -17.60 -8.60 25.27
C MET A 76 -18.07 -9.98 24.81
N SER A 77 -19.28 -10.37 25.19
CA SER A 77 -19.90 -11.63 24.76
C SER A 77 -20.25 -11.61 23.27
N ARG A 78 -20.68 -10.46 22.75
CA ARG A 78 -20.93 -10.25 21.33
C ARG A 78 -19.64 -10.37 20.51
N LEU A 79 -18.54 -9.80 21.00
CA LEU A 79 -17.23 -9.95 20.37
C LEU A 79 -16.76 -11.42 20.36
N GLY A 80 -16.90 -12.12 21.49
CA GLY A 80 -16.56 -13.54 21.59
C GLY A 80 -17.38 -14.42 20.63
N CYS A 81 -18.65 -14.11 20.42
CA CYS A 81 -19.51 -14.77 19.44
C CYS A 81 -18.98 -14.58 18.01
N TYR A 82 -18.56 -13.37 17.64
CA TYR A 82 -17.95 -13.13 16.33
C TYR A 82 -16.63 -13.88 16.18
N ASP A 83 -15.80 -13.90 17.21
CA ASP A 83 -14.51 -14.62 17.18
C ASP A 83 -14.70 -16.13 17.00
N GLU A 84 -15.74 -16.71 17.62
CA GLU A 84 -16.10 -18.13 17.49
C GLU A 84 -16.68 -18.44 16.09
N VAL A 85 -17.66 -17.66 15.63
CA VAL A 85 -18.31 -17.85 14.32
C VAL A 85 -17.31 -17.62 13.17
N MET A 86 -16.34 -16.73 13.35
CA MET A 86 -15.36 -16.38 12.31
C MET A 86 -14.07 -17.22 12.37
N ALA A 87 -13.98 -18.23 13.24
CA ALA A 87 -12.78 -19.04 13.50
C ALA A 87 -12.28 -19.88 12.29
N ARG A 88 -11.74 -19.22 11.26
CA ARG A 88 -10.79 -19.81 10.30
C ARG A 88 -9.63 -20.40 11.11
N ARG A 89 -9.48 -21.72 11.09
CA ARG A 89 -8.39 -22.46 11.77
C ARG A 89 -7.04 -21.76 11.58
N LEU A 90 -6.59 -21.04 12.60
CA LEU A 90 -5.18 -20.64 12.74
C LEU A 90 -4.38 -21.89 13.18
N PRO A 91 -3.12 -22.06 12.73
CA PRO A 91 -2.27 -23.13 13.24
C PRO A 91 -2.06 -22.95 14.76
N GLN A 92 -2.25 -24.03 15.52
CA GLN A 92 -2.10 -24.03 16.98
C GLN A 92 -0.67 -23.62 17.41
N PRO A 93 -0.52 -22.87 18.52
CA PRO A 93 0.77 -22.39 18.99
C PRO A 93 1.49 -23.39 19.90
N ASP A 94 1.45 -24.70 19.57
CA ASP A 94 2.14 -25.71 20.38
C ASP A 94 3.20 -26.42 19.53
N ARG A 95 4.32 -25.72 19.32
CA ARG A 95 5.57 -26.36 18.91
C ARG A 95 6.72 -25.68 19.64
N GLU A 96 7.32 -26.40 20.58
CA GLU A 96 8.47 -25.96 21.37
C GLU A 96 9.52 -25.30 20.47
N LEU A 97 9.82 -24.03 20.75
CA LEU A 97 10.89 -23.28 20.08
C LEU A 97 12.25 -23.85 20.52
N PRO A 98 13.19 -24.14 19.60
CA PRO A 98 14.51 -24.59 19.98
C PRO A 98 15.27 -23.48 20.72
N LYS A 99 15.94 -23.84 21.82
CA LYS A 99 16.71 -22.92 22.66
C LYS A 99 17.81 -22.23 21.84
N LEU A 100 17.75 -20.90 21.76
CA LEU A 100 18.77 -20.06 21.14
C LEU A 100 20.10 -20.25 21.88
N LYS A 101 21.14 -20.71 21.18
CA LYS A 101 22.53 -20.62 21.64
C LYS A 101 22.92 -19.14 21.69
N ALA A 102 23.17 -18.62 22.88
CA ALA A 102 23.69 -17.28 23.09
C ALA A 102 25.03 -17.11 22.35
N TRP A 103 25.07 -16.21 21.38
CA TRP A 103 26.32 -15.72 20.81
C TRP A 103 26.92 -14.74 21.82
N GLY A 104 28.02 -15.17 22.46
CA GLY A 104 28.78 -14.35 23.39
C GLY A 104 29.47 -13.20 22.67
N LEU A 105 28.91 -12.00 22.78
CA LEU A 105 29.62 -10.75 22.53
C LEU A 105 29.99 -10.15 23.88
N ARG A 106 31.28 -10.27 24.20
CA ARG A 106 31.92 -9.70 25.38
C ARG A 106 32.17 -8.22 25.10
N MET A 107 31.47 -7.33 25.80
CA MET A 107 31.78 -5.89 25.79
C MET A 107 32.73 -5.56 26.96
N PRO A 108 33.71 -4.65 26.77
CA PRO A 108 34.61 -4.24 27.84
C PRO A 108 33.89 -3.27 28.80
N ALA A 109 34.11 -3.45 30.10
CA ALA A 109 33.57 -2.57 31.13
C ALA A 109 34.36 -1.24 31.19
N ALA A 110 33.62 -0.14 31.11
CA ALA A 110 34.12 1.19 31.46
C ALA A 110 33.97 1.42 32.97
N ALA A 111 34.98 2.07 33.55
CA ALA A 111 35.07 2.45 34.96
C ALA A 111 33.97 3.46 35.37
N GLY A 112 33.53 3.38 36.62
CA GLY A 112 32.65 4.37 37.25
C GLY A 112 32.32 4.00 38.69
N GLN A 113 32.81 4.84 39.62
CA GLN A 113 32.78 4.69 41.07
C GLN A 113 31.40 4.85 41.72
N GLY A 114 31.24 4.20 42.88
CA GLY A 114 30.65 4.83 44.07
C GLY A 114 29.19 4.46 44.39
N GLY A 115 28.95 3.90 45.58
CA GLY A 115 27.65 3.98 46.25
C GLY A 115 27.19 2.74 47.00
N GLN A 116 27.71 2.59 48.22
CA GLN A 116 27.04 2.12 49.46
C GLN A 116 26.04 0.94 49.45
N GLN A 117 26.39 -0.05 50.26
CA GLN A 117 25.56 -1.13 50.79
C GLN A 117 24.79 -0.67 52.04
N PRO A 118 23.64 -1.29 52.36
CA PRO A 118 23.59 -2.10 53.59
C PRO A 118 22.75 -3.39 53.45
N THR A 119 23.34 -4.55 53.76
CA THR A 119 23.03 -5.45 54.88
C THR A 119 21.65 -6.11 54.87
N ASP A 120 21.63 -7.44 54.72
CA ASP A 120 20.52 -8.27 55.17
C ASP A 120 21.02 -9.48 55.97
N ARG A 121 20.25 -9.76 57.02
CA ARG A 121 20.45 -10.81 58.04
C ARG A 121 20.06 -12.19 57.52
N ALA A 122 20.69 -13.18 58.13
CA ALA A 122 20.48 -14.61 57.98
C ALA A 122 19.10 -15.10 58.44
N ALA A 123 18.59 -16.16 57.78
CA ALA A 123 18.05 -17.35 58.45
C ALA A 123 17.95 -18.53 57.44
N GLN A 124 18.60 -19.63 57.81
CA GLN A 124 18.46 -21.00 57.29
C GLN A 124 17.22 -21.68 57.96
N PRO A 125 16.72 -22.90 57.60
CA PRO A 125 17.58 -24.10 57.47
C PRO A 125 17.09 -25.34 56.63
N VAL A 126 18.02 -26.33 56.50
CA VAL A 126 17.92 -27.81 56.22
C VAL A 126 17.17 -28.28 54.95
N GLY A 127 17.65 -29.07 53.96
CA GLY A 127 18.60 -30.19 53.86
C GLY A 127 17.82 -31.54 53.67
N PRO A 128 18.36 -32.64 53.10
CA PRO A 128 19.31 -32.83 51.99
C PRO A 128 18.79 -33.84 50.90
N GLY A 129 19.42 -33.89 49.72
CA GLY A 129 19.12 -34.90 48.69
C GLY A 129 20.30 -35.17 47.76
N GLN A 130 20.85 -36.38 47.85
CA GLN A 130 21.88 -37.01 47.02
C GLN A 130 21.51 -36.91 45.52
N GLY A 131 22.39 -36.89 44.51
CA GLY A 131 23.77 -37.36 44.37
C GLY A 131 23.88 -38.09 43.02
N ARG A 132 24.90 -37.74 42.23
CA ARG A 132 25.48 -38.45 41.07
C ARG A 132 24.76 -38.46 39.71
N SER A 133 25.37 -37.73 38.79
CA SER A 133 25.54 -37.99 37.36
C SER A 133 26.45 -39.18 37.08
N GLN A 134 26.22 -39.93 35.98
CA GLN A 134 27.23 -40.23 34.93
C GLN A 134 26.70 -41.19 33.82
N SER A 135 27.07 -40.85 32.56
CA SER A 135 27.38 -41.70 31.37
C SER A 135 26.38 -42.75 30.87
N ALA A 136 26.39 -43.26 29.64
CA ALA A 136 26.84 -42.87 28.30
C ALA A 136 26.39 -44.05 27.39
N THR A 137 26.29 -43.81 26.08
CA THR A 137 26.47 -44.78 24.96
C THR A 137 25.50 -45.96 24.73
N ALA A 138 24.98 -45.94 23.49
CA ALA A 138 25.06 -47.00 22.46
C ALA A 138 23.94 -48.07 22.32
N SER A 139 23.36 -48.04 21.10
CA SER A 139 23.10 -49.16 20.16
C SER A 139 22.24 -50.36 20.56
N GLY A 140 21.29 -50.71 19.69
CA GLY A 140 20.77 -52.09 19.56
C GLY A 140 19.42 -52.21 18.85
N GLN A 141 19.43 -52.52 17.55
CA GLN A 141 18.38 -53.33 16.88
C GLN A 141 18.42 -54.80 17.43
N PRO A 142 17.55 -55.79 17.07
CA PRO A 142 16.68 -55.91 15.88
C PRO A 142 15.32 -56.68 16.02
N ALA A 143 14.62 -56.74 14.86
CA ALA A 143 13.87 -57.88 14.26
C ALA A 143 12.52 -58.41 14.80
N GLY A 144 11.57 -58.62 13.85
CA GLY A 144 10.81 -59.88 13.77
C GLY A 144 9.36 -59.89 13.24
N LYS A 145 9.19 -60.30 11.96
CA LYS A 145 8.22 -61.28 11.36
C LYS A 145 6.68 -61.07 11.28
N GLY A 146 6.14 -61.44 10.08
CA GLY A 146 4.88 -62.19 9.86
C GLY A 146 3.89 -61.55 8.86
N MET A 147 3.86 -61.89 7.56
CA MET A 147 3.09 -62.95 6.82
C MET A 147 1.56 -62.76 6.70
N GLY A 148 1.02 -62.83 5.46
CA GLY A 148 -0.39 -63.12 5.15
C GLY A 148 -0.85 -62.63 3.75
N ALA A 149 -1.42 -63.51 2.93
CA ALA A 149 -1.57 -63.42 1.47
C ALA A 149 -3.04 -63.49 0.95
N SER A 150 -3.20 -63.47 -0.40
CA SER A 150 -4.36 -63.82 -1.28
C SER A 150 -5.34 -62.66 -1.62
N GLY A 151 -5.92 -62.50 -2.83
CA GLY A 151 -5.86 -63.18 -4.14
C GLY A 151 -6.82 -62.49 -5.16
N THR A 152 -6.35 -62.42 -6.43
CA THR A 152 -6.85 -62.11 -7.82
C THR A 152 -8.35 -62.24 -8.22
N PRO A 153 -8.80 -62.00 -9.50
CA PRO A 153 -8.46 -61.01 -10.57
C PRO A 153 -9.70 -60.46 -11.37
N GLY A 154 -9.53 -59.54 -12.35
CA GLY A 154 -10.48 -59.41 -13.47
C GLY A 154 -10.39 -58.19 -14.40
N GLY A 155 -9.98 -58.41 -15.67
CA GLY A 155 -10.58 -57.80 -16.88
C GLY A 155 -10.01 -56.46 -17.42
N VAL A 156 -9.54 -56.49 -18.68
CA VAL A 156 -9.17 -55.33 -19.52
C VAL A 156 -10.09 -55.29 -20.75
N GLN A 157 -10.59 -54.12 -21.17
CA GLN A 157 -10.68 -53.76 -22.61
C GLN A 157 -10.80 -52.25 -22.91
N LEU A 158 -10.16 -51.84 -24.02
CA LEU A 158 -9.92 -50.49 -24.54
C LEU A 158 -11.13 -49.84 -25.25
N ILE A 159 -11.19 -48.49 -25.27
CA ILE A 159 -11.62 -47.69 -26.45
C ILE A 159 -10.71 -46.46 -26.65
N ARG A 160 -10.47 -46.17 -27.93
CA ARG A 160 -9.49 -45.27 -28.60
C ARG A 160 -9.96 -43.81 -28.63
N LEU A 161 -9.06 -42.84 -28.44
CA LEU A 161 -9.25 -41.42 -28.80
C LEU A 161 -8.27 -41.02 -29.92
N PRO A 162 -8.67 -40.16 -30.87
CA PRO A 162 -7.82 -39.79 -32.00
C PRO A 162 -6.71 -38.80 -31.65
N ASN A 163 -5.60 -38.95 -32.37
CA ASN A 163 -4.43 -38.09 -32.42
C ASN A 163 -4.77 -36.61 -32.62
N LEU A 164 -4.17 -35.74 -31.81
CA LEU A 164 -3.70 -34.43 -32.27
C LEU A 164 -2.18 -34.41 -32.17
N GLY A 165 -1.58 -33.95 -33.26
CA GLY A 165 -0.21 -34.16 -33.63
C GLY A 165 0.83 -33.53 -32.71
N ALA A 166 1.98 -34.17 -32.77
CA ALA A 166 3.27 -33.75 -32.25
C ALA A 166 3.77 -32.44 -32.88
N SER A 167 4.47 -31.64 -32.09
CA SER A 167 5.92 -31.40 -32.24
C SER A 167 6.34 -30.47 -31.08
N ASP A 168 7.04 -30.99 -30.08
CA ASP A 168 8.50 -31.10 -30.03
C ASP A 168 9.14 -29.76 -29.67
N ASP A 169 9.49 -29.59 -28.39
CA ASP A 169 10.92 -29.56 -28.09
C ASP A 169 11.15 -29.74 -26.58
N THR A 170 12.03 -30.69 -26.31
CA THR A 170 12.52 -31.07 -24.99
C THR A 170 13.66 -30.14 -24.57
N ARG A 171 13.70 -29.78 -23.29
CA ARG A 171 14.96 -29.71 -22.53
C ARG A 171 14.68 -29.81 -21.04
N ALA A 172 15.26 -30.85 -20.47
CA ALA A 172 15.18 -31.27 -19.10
C ALA A 172 15.83 -30.27 -18.14
N ASP A 173 15.27 -30.16 -16.94
CA ASP A 173 16.05 -30.46 -15.73
C ASP A 173 15.11 -30.99 -14.64
N GLU A 174 15.07 -32.32 -14.52
CA GLU A 174 14.49 -33.02 -13.38
C GLU A 174 15.55 -33.08 -12.29
N ASN A 175 15.27 -32.50 -11.12
CA ASN A 175 15.74 -33.01 -9.84
C ASN A 175 15.12 -32.22 -8.68
N ASN A 176 13.96 -32.67 -8.19
CA ASN A 176 13.66 -32.63 -6.76
C ASN A 176 12.49 -33.58 -6.44
N ASP A 177 12.80 -34.86 -6.30
CA ASP A 177 11.91 -35.80 -5.63
C ASP A 177 12.04 -35.62 -4.11
N SER A 178 10.95 -35.16 -3.48
CA SER A 178 10.75 -35.27 -2.04
C SER A 178 9.40 -35.96 -1.79
N PRO A 179 9.36 -37.08 -1.06
CA PRO A 179 8.14 -37.84 -0.86
C PRO A 179 7.33 -37.23 0.29
N ARG A 180 6.45 -36.27 -0.02
CA ARG A 180 5.39 -35.85 0.89
C ARG A 180 4.08 -35.69 0.12
N GLY A 181 3.08 -36.42 0.57
CA GLY A 181 1.78 -36.58 -0.09
C GLY A 181 1.19 -35.26 -0.58
N LYS A 182 0.76 -35.27 -1.85
CA LYS A 182 -0.06 -34.24 -2.45
C LYS A 182 -1.41 -34.23 -1.73
N LEU A 183 -1.58 -33.30 -0.79
CA LEU A 183 -2.91 -32.85 -0.40
C LEU A 183 -3.36 -31.85 -1.49
N LEU A 184 -4.17 -32.31 -2.44
CA LEU A 184 -4.84 -31.42 -3.40
C LEU A 184 -5.86 -30.58 -2.63
N LEU A 185 -5.42 -29.42 -2.15
CA LEU A 185 -6.29 -28.29 -1.87
C LEU A 185 -6.40 -27.50 -3.17
N ASP A 186 -7.62 -27.16 -3.57
CA ASP A 186 -7.91 -26.35 -4.76
C ASP A 186 -7.17 -25.00 -4.67
N GLY A 187 -5.98 -24.97 -5.25
CA GLY A 187 -5.05 -23.84 -5.23
C GLY A 187 -5.44 -22.71 -6.16
N SER A 188 -6.54 -22.81 -6.90
CA SER A 188 -6.95 -21.79 -7.87
C SER A 188 -7.38 -20.49 -7.20
N HIS A 189 -8.10 -20.57 -6.07
CA HIS A 189 -8.61 -19.40 -5.36
C HIS A 189 -7.56 -18.70 -4.49
N VAL A 190 -6.68 -19.45 -3.83
CA VAL A 190 -5.56 -18.88 -3.05
C VAL A 190 -4.51 -18.29 -3.99
N SER A 191 -4.22 -18.96 -5.12
CA SER A 191 -3.31 -18.42 -6.14
C SER A 191 -3.86 -17.15 -6.78
N ARG A 192 -5.17 -17.08 -7.11
CA ARG A 192 -5.80 -15.85 -7.60
C ARG A 192 -5.75 -14.72 -6.58
N ALA A 193 -6.12 -14.96 -5.32
CA ALA A 193 -6.06 -13.92 -4.30
C ALA A 193 -4.64 -13.38 -4.09
N VAL A 194 -3.63 -14.25 -4.12
CA VAL A 194 -2.21 -13.83 -4.04
C VAL A 194 -1.76 -13.10 -5.31
N GLN A 195 -2.20 -13.54 -6.49
CA GLN A 195 -1.94 -12.86 -7.77
C GLN A 195 -2.62 -11.49 -7.83
N ASP A 196 -3.84 -11.36 -7.34
CA ASP A 196 -4.61 -10.12 -7.29
C ASP A 196 -3.97 -9.12 -6.33
N VAL A 197 -3.47 -9.57 -5.17
CA VAL A 197 -2.67 -8.73 -4.26
C VAL A 197 -1.34 -8.33 -4.89
N ARG A 198 -0.68 -9.22 -5.63
CA ARG A 198 0.57 -8.89 -6.32
C ARG A 198 0.36 -7.89 -7.47
N ARG A 199 -0.72 -8.03 -8.22
CA ARG A 199 -1.14 -7.07 -9.25
C ARG A 199 -1.63 -5.75 -8.65
N SER A 200 -2.24 -5.76 -7.47
CA SER A 200 -2.74 -4.53 -6.82
C SER A 200 -1.62 -3.60 -6.36
N LEU A 201 -0.41 -4.15 -6.17
CA LEU A 201 0.80 -3.36 -5.92
C LEU A 201 1.41 -2.78 -7.20
N GLY A 202 0.98 -3.28 -8.37
CA GLY A 202 1.52 -2.89 -9.67
C GLY A 202 2.79 -3.65 -10.06
N THR A 203 2.95 -3.90 -11.35
CA THR A 203 4.27 -4.21 -11.93
C THR A 203 4.70 -3.25 -13.03
N ASP A 204 3.71 -2.60 -13.65
CA ASP A 204 3.83 -1.64 -14.73
C ASP A 204 2.68 -0.60 -14.62
N LEU A 205 2.62 0.35 -15.55
CA LEU A 205 1.56 1.36 -15.60
C LEU A 205 0.18 0.75 -15.83
N THR A 206 0.09 -0.39 -16.51
CA THR A 206 -1.16 -1.09 -16.80
C THR A 206 -1.80 -1.61 -15.53
N ASP A 207 -1.04 -2.33 -14.72
CA ASP A 207 -1.49 -2.81 -13.42
C ASP A 207 -1.75 -1.65 -12.47
N HIS A 208 -0.87 -0.64 -12.48
CA HIS A 208 -0.95 0.47 -11.54
C HIS A 208 -2.14 1.40 -11.83
N TRP A 209 -2.53 1.59 -13.10
CA TRP A 209 -3.64 2.46 -13.53
C TRP A 209 -4.85 1.72 -14.12
N GLU A 210 -4.83 0.39 -14.15
CA GLU A 210 -5.89 -0.45 -14.70
C GLU A 210 -6.23 -0.07 -16.15
N LEU A 211 -5.19 -0.04 -16.98
CA LEU A 211 -5.26 0.45 -18.36
C LEU A 211 -5.74 -0.59 -19.36
N ASP A 212 -5.91 -1.85 -18.96
CA ASP A 212 -6.45 -2.92 -19.80
C ASP A 212 -7.63 -3.59 -19.05
N ASP A 213 -8.57 -4.19 -19.79
CA ASP A 213 -9.80 -4.75 -19.22
C ASP A 213 -9.54 -5.87 -18.21
N ASP A 214 -8.46 -6.64 -18.40
CA ASP A 214 -8.02 -7.71 -17.50
C ASP A 214 -7.35 -7.18 -16.22
N ALA A 215 -6.88 -5.93 -16.24
CA ALA A 215 -6.34 -5.22 -15.08
C ALA A 215 -7.41 -4.45 -14.30
N ASN A 216 -8.64 -4.32 -14.82
CA ASN A 216 -9.72 -3.60 -14.15
C ASN A 216 -10.18 -4.35 -12.89
N ARG A 217 -10.11 -3.68 -11.74
CA ARG A 217 -10.50 -4.24 -10.42
C ARG A 217 -11.78 -3.62 -9.86
N GLY A 218 -12.47 -2.80 -10.65
CA GLY A 218 -13.74 -2.18 -10.28
C GLY A 218 -13.63 -0.88 -9.48
N ARG A 219 -14.77 -0.28 -9.14
CA ARG A 219 -14.83 1.05 -8.50
C ARG A 219 -14.73 0.98 -6.98
N PHE A 220 -14.31 2.10 -6.37
CA PHE A 220 -14.30 2.35 -4.93
C PHE A 220 -13.37 1.48 -4.08
N LEU A 221 -12.51 0.65 -4.70
CA LEU A 221 -11.42 -0.01 -4.00
C LEU A 221 -10.26 0.96 -3.78
N LEU A 222 -9.66 0.89 -2.59
CA LEU A 222 -8.47 1.65 -2.24
C LEU A 222 -7.22 0.96 -2.81
N ARG A 223 -6.41 1.71 -3.56
CA ARG A 223 -5.15 1.22 -4.15
C ARG A 223 -4.00 2.14 -3.78
N PRO A 224 -2.75 1.65 -3.76
CA PRO A 224 -1.57 2.51 -3.68
C PRO A 224 -1.55 3.53 -4.82
N TYR A 225 -1.04 4.74 -4.55
CA TYR A 225 -0.87 5.78 -5.58
C TYR A 225 0.59 6.21 -5.75
N LYS A 226 1.16 6.90 -4.78
CA LYS A 226 2.60 7.20 -4.70
C LYS A 226 3.27 6.25 -3.69
N PRO A 227 4.62 6.24 -3.56
CA PRO A 227 5.28 5.39 -2.58
C PRO A 227 4.73 5.57 -1.16
N MET A 228 4.51 4.45 -0.46
CA MET A 228 4.14 4.42 0.96
C MET A 228 5.32 3.90 1.77
N TYR A 229 5.88 4.78 2.60
CA TYR A 229 7.12 4.50 3.31
C TYR A 229 7.18 5.19 4.66
N ILE A 230 8.06 4.68 5.52
CA ILE A 230 8.53 5.35 6.72
C ILE A 230 10.06 5.31 6.74
N SER A 231 10.68 6.48 6.75
CA SER A 231 12.09 6.69 7.04
C SER A 231 12.24 6.89 8.54
N PHE A 232 12.84 5.91 9.24
CA PHE A 232 13.10 6.03 10.67
C PHE A 232 14.04 7.21 10.94
N VAL A 233 15.07 7.35 10.11
CA VAL A 233 15.98 8.50 10.09
C VAL A 233 15.87 9.19 8.74
N ASP A 234 15.49 10.46 8.74
CA ASP A 234 15.59 11.41 7.63
C ASP A 234 16.41 12.60 8.11
N TRP A 235 17.67 12.66 7.69
CA TRP A 235 18.61 13.70 8.09
C TRP A 235 18.70 14.79 7.03
N THR A 236 18.71 16.06 7.46
CA THR A 236 18.89 17.24 6.59
C THR A 236 20.16 18.03 6.88
N THR A 237 20.82 18.45 5.80
CA THR A 237 21.95 19.41 5.82
C THR A 237 21.58 20.80 6.29
N SER A 238 20.29 21.17 6.31
CA SER A 238 19.85 22.49 6.78
C SER A 238 18.37 22.44 7.18
N LEU A 239 18.09 22.48 8.49
CA LEU A 239 16.73 22.62 9.00
C LEU A 239 16.28 24.07 8.86
N ASN A 240 15.09 24.30 8.30
CA ASN A 240 14.54 25.63 8.10
C ASN A 240 13.99 26.21 9.41
N GLY A 241 14.80 27.02 10.10
CA GLY A 241 14.47 27.59 11.40
C GLY A 241 13.48 28.76 11.38
N ALA A 242 13.42 29.50 10.27
CA ALA A 242 12.55 30.66 10.10
C ALA A 242 11.96 30.69 8.68
N PRO A 243 10.92 29.87 8.40
CA PRO A 243 10.29 29.83 7.09
C PRO A 243 9.62 31.17 6.73
N GLY A 244 9.99 31.74 5.59
CA GLY A 244 9.42 32.99 5.07
C GLY A 244 8.82 32.85 3.68
N THR A 245 7.99 33.80 3.27
CA THR A 245 7.50 33.95 1.88
C THR A 245 7.48 35.44 1.49
N PRO A 246 7.30 35.78 0.20
CA PRO A 246 7.04 37.16 -0.19
C PRO A 246 5.75 37.76 0.39
N ASN A 247 4.81 36.93 0.85
CA ASN A 247 3.64 37.40 1.58
C ASN A 247 4.03 37.69 3.05
N PRO A 248 3.93 38.95 3.52
CA PRO A 248 4.33 39.32 4.88
C PRO A 248 3.56 38.59 5.98
N LEU A 249 2.31 38.18 5.72
CA LEU A 249 1.51 37.42 6.69
C LEU A 249 2.02 36.00 6.89
N ASN A 250 2.74 35.45 5.91
CA ASN A 250 3.23 34.07 5.87
C ASN A 250 4.73 33.97 6.21
N THR A 251 5.25 35.00 6.89
CA THR A 251 6.67 35.09 7.25
C THR A 251 6.84 34.98 8.76
N THR A 252 7.76 34.09 9.18
CA THR A 252 8.15 33.98 10.59
C THR A 252 9.34 34.87 10.90
N ASP A 253 9.29 35.54 12.04
CA ASP A 253 10.41 36.25 12.66
C ASP A 253 10.88 35.51 13.93
N ALA A 254 11.97 35.99 14.54
CA ALA A 254 12.54 35.39 15.75
C ALA A 254 11.52 35.22 16.91
N GLY A 255 10.48 36.07 16.97
CA GLY A 255 9.45 36.04 18.02
C GLY A 255 8.29 35.05 17.78
N ASN A 256 8.11 34.51 16.57
CA ASN A 256 6.99 33.61 16.24
C ASN A 256 7.44 32.33 15.50
N ALA A 257 8.75 32.04 15.50
CA ALA A 257 9.31 30.83 14.93
C ALA A 257 8.76 29.58 15.65
N SER A 258 8.22 28.64 14.87
CA SER A 258 7.72 27.36 15.40
C SER A 258 8.82 26.61 16.15
N LEU A 259 8.52 26.17 17.37
CA LEU A 259 9.42 25.32 18.16
C LEU A 259 9.83 24.06 17.38
N ALA A 260 8.93 23.50 16.57
CA ALA A 260 9.25 22.32 15.76
C ALA A 260 10.32 22.60 14.68
N ASN A 261 10.44 23.86 14.22
CA ASN A 261 11.47 24.31 13.29
C ASN A 261 12.82 24.59 13.98
N GLN A 262 12.84 24.64 15.31
CA GLN A 262 14.06 24.73 16.14
C GLN A 262 14.54 23.34 16.61
N GLY A 263 14.02 22.28 15.99
CA GLY A 263 14.32 20.90 16.35
C GLY A 263 15.69 20.42 15.86
N ARG A 264 15.83 19.10 15.78
CA ARG A 264 17.03 18.44 15.28
C ARG A 264 17.00 18.34 13.76
N ARG A 265 18.19 18.20 13.19
CA ARG A 265 18.40 17.92 11.76
C ARG A 265 17.97 16.50 11.35
N ALA A 266 17.75 15.61 12.31
CA ALA A 266 17.23 14.27 12.07
C ALA A 266 15.76 14.22 12.49
N GLU A 267 14.92 13.69 11.60
CA GLU A 267 13.49 13.53 11.75
C GLU A 267 13.10 12.08 11.39
N THR A 268 11.88 11.68 11.74
CA THR A 268 11.20 10.56 11.08
C THR A 268 10.30 11.14 10.01
N THR A 269 10.38 10.63 8.79
CA THR A 269 9.52 11.06 7.68
C THR A 269 8.70 9.89 7.19
N PHE A 270 7.40 10.07 6.97
CA PHE A 270 6.59 9.03 6.35
C PHE A 270 5.64 9.62 5.31
N GLN A 271 5.26 8.79 4.35
CA GLN A 271 4.27 9.10 3.32
C GLN A 271 3.22 8.00 3.27
N ILE A 272 1.96 8.40 3.24
CA ILE A 272 0.81 7.56 2.90
C ILE A 272 0.20 8.09 1.62
N SER A 273 -0.17 7.20 0.69
CA SER A 273 -0.70 7.62 -0.59
C SER A 273 -1.59 6.54 -1.20
N PHE A 274 -2.81 6.92 -1.52
CA PHE A 274 -3.79 6.01 -2.10
C PHE A 274 -4.65 6.70 -3.15
N LYS A 275 -5.26 5.88 -4.01
CA LYS A 275 -6.22 6.30 -5.02
C LYS A 275 -7.37 5.30 -5.12
N SER A 276 -8.48 5.77 -5.68
CA SER A 276 -9.64 4.95 -5.97
C SER A 276 -10.27 5.36 -7.28
N LYS A 277 -10.63 4.37 -8.10
CA LYS A 277 -11.40 4.56 -9.32
C LYS A 277 -12.85 4.83 -8.94
N VAL A 278 -13.42 5.97 -9.35
CA VAL A 278 -14.79 6.38 -8.99
C VAL A 278 -15.75 6.30 -10.16
N ALA A 279 -15.25 6.44 -11.39
CA ALA A 279 -16.02 6.19 -12.61
C ALA A 279 -15.13 5.51 -13.65
N GLU A 280 -15.70 4.57 -14.37
CA GLU A 280 -15.08 3.88 -15.51
C GLU A 280 -15.65 4.48 -16.78
N ASN A 281 -14.80 4.66 -17.79
CA ASN A 281 -15.22 5.09 -19.13
C ASN A 281 -16.12 6.34 -19.12
N LEU A 282 -15.77 7.34 -18.31
CA LEU A 282 -16.53 8.59 -18.21
C LEU A 282 -16.50 9.39 -19.51
N PHE A 283 -15.48 9.17 -20.35
CA PHE A 283 -15.25 9.87 -21.61
C PHE A 283 -15.34 8.91 -22.80
N GLY A 284 -16.55 8.40 -23.09
CA GLY A 284 -16.77 7.44 -24.17
C GLY A 284 -16.41 6.01 -23.75
N ASP A 285 -15.56 5.33 -24.51
CA ASP A 285 -15.00 4.01 -24.20
C ASP A 285 -13.55 4.08 -23.67
N ASN A 286 -13.06 5.31 -23.42
CA ASN A 286 -11.70 5.57 -22.94
C ASN A 286 -11.68 6.69 -21.91
N GLY A 287 -11.28 6.38 -20.68
CA GLY A 287 -11.03 7.41 -19.67
C GLY A 287 -11.72 7.13 -18.35
N ASP A 288 -10.92 6.82 -17.34
CA ASP A 288 -11.40 6.56 -15.99
C ASP A 288 -11.22 7.80 -15.11
N LEU A 289 -12.19 8.03 -14.21
CA LEU A 289 -12.07 9.05 -13.18
C LEU A 289 -11.57 8.43 -11.89
N TRP A 290 -10.52 9.02 -11.34
CA TRP A 290 -9.87 8.60 -10.11
C TRP A 290 -9.86 9.75 -9.09
N VAL A 291 -9.94 9.40 -7.82
CA VAL A 291 -9.62 10.29 -6.71
C VAL A 291 -8.39 9.78 -5.98
N GLY A 292 -7.53 10.67 -5.54
CA GLY A 292 -6.28 10.35 -4.89
C GLY A 292 -6.06 11.21 -3.65
N TYR A 293 -5.28 10.69 -2.72
CA TYR A 293 -4.82 11.42 -1.55
C TYR A 293 -3.40 11.01 -1.23
N THR A 294 -2.51 11.99 -1.09
CA THR A 294 -1.16 11.80 -0.58
C THR A 294 -0.97 12.66 0.65
N GLN A 295 -0.36 12.10 1.69
CA GLN A 295 0.08 12.85 2.86
C GLN A 295 1.52 12.51 3.18
N ARG A 296 2.34 13.53 3.39
CA ARG A 296 3.74 13.38 3.82
C ARG A 296 3.97 14.17 5.10
N SER A 297 4.54 13.53 6.12
CA SER A 297 4.78 14.14 7.43
C SER A 297 6.24 14.04 7.84
N MET A 298 6.76 15.10 8.46
CA MET A 298 8.11 15.22 9.01
C MET A 298 8.01 15.43 10.52
N TRP A 299 8.45 14.42 11.27
CA TRP A 299 8.27 14.31 12.70
C TRP A 299 9.58 14.46 13.45
N GLN A 300 9.64 15.42 14.38
CA GLN A 300 10.79 15.65 15.26
C GLN A 300 10.84 14.63 16.40
N ILE A 301 10.75 13.33 16.10
CA ILE A 301 10.69 12.25 17.09
C ILE A 301 11.89 12.25 18.06
N TYR A 302 13.05 12.71 17.58
CA TYR A 302 14.30 12.77 18.34
C TYR A 302 14.44 14.02 19.21
N THR A 303 13.48 14.95 19.15
CA THR A 303 13.51 16.21 19.87
C THR A 303 12.66 16.13 21.13
N GLN A 304 13.15 15.38 22.13
CA GLN A 304 12.40 15.15 23.37
C GLN A 304 12.11 16.44 24.14
N LYS A 305 13.04 17.40 24.14
CA LYS A 305 12.91 18.68 24.85
C LYS A 305 11.72 19.53 24.39
N LEU A 306 11.20 19.27 23.18
CA LEU A 306 10.06 19.99 22.60
C LEU A 306 8.80 19.11 22.49
N SER A 307 8.76 17.99 23.23
CA SER A 307 7.66 17.01 23.19
C SER A 307 7.46 16.37 21.81
N ARG A 308 8.54 16.23 21.03
CA ARG A 308 8.56 15.50 19.75
C ARG A 308 7.47 15.96 18.77
N PRO A 309 7.44 17.24 18.37
CA PRO A 309 6.35 17.79 17.57
C PRO A 309 6.45 17.35 16.10
N PHE A 310 5.32 17.33 15.38
CA PHE A 310 5.38 17.33 13.92
C PHE A 310 5.83 18.71 13.44
N ARG A 311 6.92 18.75 12.66
CA ARG A 311 7.38 20.00 12.05
C ARG A 311 6.48 20.37 10.89
N GLU A 312 6.19 19.42 10.03
CA GLU A 312 5.40 19.66 8.83
C GLU A 312 4.58 18.44 8.44
N THR A 313 3.37 18.67 7.96
CA THR A 313 2.54 17.69 7.28
C THR A 313 2.00 18.35 6.02
N ASN A 314 2.12 17.69 4.87
CA ASN A 314 1.54 18.14 3.61
C ASN A 314 0.41 17.20 3.21
N TYR A 315 -0.70 17.79 2.81
CA TYR A 315 -1.94 17.16 2.38
C TYR A 315 -2.12 17.45 0.88
N GLU A 316 -2.24 16.41 0.07
CA GLU A 316 -2.30 16.53 -1.39
C GLU A 316 -3.41 15.63 -1.98
N PRO A 317 -4.68 16.07 -1.91
CA PRO A 317 -5.77 15.42 -2.64
C PRO A 317 -5.73 15.75 -4.14
N GLU A 318 -6.14 14.77 -4.95
CA GLU A 318 -6.16 14.85 -6.42
C GLU A 318 -7.45 14.25 -6.99
N VAL A 319 -8.01 14.87 -8.04
CA VAL A 319 -9.05 14.28 -8.90
C VAL A 319 -8.46 14.18 -10.30
N MET A 320 -8.50 12.99 -10.90
CA MET A 320 -7.69 12.66 -12.06
C MET A 320 -8.54 11.97 -13.13
N ALA A 321 -8.58 12.53 -14.33
CA ALA A 321 -9.09 11.86 -15.52
C ALA A 321 -7.92 11.17 -16.24
N VAL A 322 -7.93 9.84 -16.31
CA VAL A 322 -6.84 9.02 -16.82
C VAL A 322 -7.29 8.28 -18.07
N PHE A 323 -6.61 8.54 -19.18
CA PHE A 323 -6.92 8.01 -20.50
C PHE A 323 -5.86 6.99 -20.91
N ARG A 324 -6.33 5.86 -21.44
CA ARG A 324 -5.47 4.84 -22.04
C ARG A 324 -4.94 5.37 -23.37
N THR A 325 -3.67 5.14 -23.63
CA THR A 325 -3.02 5.50 -24.90
C THR A 325 -2.22 4.31 -25.43
N ASN A 326 -1.91 4.32 -26.74
CA ASN A 326 -1.17 3.23 -27.38
C ASN A 326 -0.17 3.74 -28.44
N TYR A 327 0.31 4.98 -28.32
CA TYR A 327 1.27 5.53 -29.28
C TYR A 327 2.67 5.00 -29.01
N ARG A 328 3.50 4.91 -30.06
CA ARG A 328 4.90 4.51 -29.97
C ARG A 328 5.81 5.61 -30.47
N LEU A 329 6.85 5.95 -29.71
CA LEU A 329 7.81 7.00 -30.07
C LEU A 329 9.22 6.58 -29.66
N GLY A 330 10.13 6.39 -30.63
CA GLY A 330 11.54 6.08 -30.34
C GLY A 330 11.75 4.83 -29.47
N GLY A 331 10.91 3.80 -29.63
CA GLY A 331 10.94 2.58 -28.83
C GLY A 331 10.22 2.66 -27.48
N TRP A 332 9.69 3.84 -27.11
CA TRP A 332 8.81 3.99 -25.95
C TRP A 332 7.36 3.75 -26.31
N HIS A 333 6.64 3.12 -25.41
CA HIS A 333 5.20 2.90 -25.49
C HIS A 333 4.47 3.86 -24.55
N GLY A 334 3.68 4.78 -25.10
CA GLY A 334 2.83 5.66 -24.31
C GLY A 334 1.60 4.90 -23.84
N ARG A 335 1.55 4.54 -22.55
CA ARG A 335 0.47 3.76 -21.92
C ARG A 335 -0.69 4.63 -21.44
N LEU A 336 -0.41 5.84 -20.96
CA LEU A 336 -1.45 6.74 -20.47
C LEU A 336 -1.17 8.22 -20.74
N ALA A 337 -2.26 8.98 -20.80
CA ALA A 337 -2.29 10.42 -20.61
C ALA A 337 -3.30 10.77 -19.52
N SER A 338 -3.05 11.78 -18.68
CA SER A 338 -4.03 12.21 -17.69
C SER A 338 -4.05 13.71 -17.47
N VAL A 339 -5.17 14.18 -16.93
CA VAL A 339 -5.37 15.55 -16.44
C VAL A 339 -5.90 15.47 -15.02
N SER A 340 -5.28 16.21 -14.10
CA SER A 340 -5.61 16.18 -12.68
C SER A 340 -5.83 17.57 -12.12
N LEU A 341 -6.88 17.72 -11.30
CA LEU A 341 -7.01 18.83 -10.37
C LEU A 341 -6.37 18.44 -9.05
N ASN A 342 -5.44 19.26 -8.57
CA ASN A 342 -4.64 18.99 -7.39
C ASN A 342 -4.70 20.19 -6.44
N HIS A 343 -4.98 19.91 -5.17
CA HIS A 343 -4.78 20.84 -4.08
C HIS A 343 -3.61 20.35 -3.24
N HIS A 344 -2.73 21.24 -2.80
CA HIS A 344 -1.61 20.87 -1.94
C HIS A 344 -1.43 21.94 -0.87
N SER A 345 -1.60 21.57 0.39
CA SER A 345 -1.47 22.48 1.53
C SER A 345 -0.82 21.80 2.73
N ASN A 346 -0.38 22.58 3.72
CA ASN A 346 0.18 22.05 4.95
C ASN A 346 -0.79 22.08 6.15
N GLY A 347 -2.01 22.59 5.95
CA GLY A 347 -3.04 22.66 7.00
C GLY A 347 -2.67 23.52 8.20
N ARG A 348 -1.68 24.41 8.08
CA ARG A 348 -1.25 25.32 9.15
C ARG A 348 -1.97 26.67 9.05
N SER A 349 -2.13 27.35 10.18
CA SER A 349 -2.51 28.76 10.24
C SER A 349 -1.32 29.67 9.92
N LEU A 350 -1.59 30.96 9.71
CA LEU A 350 -0.56 31.98 9.66
C LEU A 350 0.31 31.95 10.94
N PRO A 351 1.62 32.28 10.84
CA PRO A 351 2.37 32.61 9.62
C PRO A 351 2.90 31.40 8.82
N LEU A 352 2.63 30.18 9.28
CA LEU A 352 3.20 28.96 8.70
C LEU A 352 2.34 28.34 7.58
N SER A 353 1.20 28.96 7.25
CA SER A 353 0.31 28.48 6.21
C SER A 353 1.00 28.46 4.86
N ARG A 354 0.88 27.35 4.14
CA ARG A 354 1.36 27.17 2.77
C ARG A 354 0.32 26.40 1.99
N SER A 355 -0.03 26.89 0.80
CA SER A 355 -1.01 26.25 -0.06
C SER A 355 -0.87 26.71 -1.51
N TRP A 356 -1.35 25.88 -2.43
CA TRP A 356 -1.48 26.18 -3.86
C TRP A 356 -2.35 25.14 -4.55
N ASN A 357 -2.87 25.50 -5.72
CA ASN A 357 -3.72 24.64 -6.55
C ASN A 357 -3.12 24.49 -7.95
N ARG A 358 -3.23 23.29 -8.53
CA ARG A 358 -2.62 22.95 -9.81
C ARG A 358 -3.57 22.18 -10.72
N ILE A 359 -3.45 22.44 -12.02
CA ILE A 359 -3.88 21.52 -13.07
C ILE A 359 -2.62 20.78 -13.53
N ILE A 360 -2.57 19.47 -13.31
CA ILE A 360 -1.42 18.63 -13.65
C ILE A 360 -1.78 17.83 -14.90
N PHE A 361 -0.92 17.87 -15.90
CA PHE A 361 -0.99 16.94 -17.04
C PHE A 361 0.02 15.84 -16.80
N GLN A 362 -0.26 14.62 -17.25
CA GLN A 362 0.69 13.52 -17.15
C GLN A 362 0.73 12.72 -18.45
N ALA A 363 1.93 12.33 -18.86
CA ALA A 363 2.16 11.29 -19.85
C ALA A 363 2.97 10.16 -19.19
N GLY A 364 2.49 8.93 -19.34
CA GLY A 364 3.18 7.73 -18.84
C GLY A 364 3.67 6.87 -19.99
N LEU A 365 4.98 6.62 -20.02
CA LEU A 365 5.69 5.91 -21.07
C LEU A 365 6.44 4.72 -20.47
N GLU A 366 6.53 3.63 -21.23
CA GLU A 366 7.27 2.44 -20.83
C GLU A 366 8.19 1.95 -21.94
N ARG A 367 9.33 1.38 -21.52
CA ARG A 367 10.28 0.72 -22.41
C ARG A 367 11.08 -0.30 -21.63
N GLU A 368 10.87 -1.58 -21.94
CA GLU A 368 11.56 -2.71 -21.28
C GLU A 368 11.39 -2.65 -19.75
N ARG A 369 12.44 -2.29 -19.02
CA ARG A 369 12.48 -2.18 -17.55
C ARG A 369 12.31 -0.75 -17.03
N TRP A 370 12.11 0.20 -17.95
CA TRP A 370 12.00 1.62 -17.66
C TRP A 370 10.56 2.09 -17.78
N THR A 371 10.18 2.96 -16.86
CA THR A 371 8.94 3.74 -16.91
C THR A 371 9.27 5.21 -16.72
N LEU A 372 8.67 6.07 -17.52
CA LEU A 372 8.86 7.51 -17.47
C LEU A 372 7.50 8.20 -17.30
N LEU A 373 7.37 8.99 -16.24
CA LEU A 373 6.22 9.86 -16.00
C LEU A 373 6.65 11.31 -16.23
N LEU A 374 6.01 11.99 -17.18
CA LEU A 374 6.22 13.42 -17.42
C LEU A 374 5.00 14.18 -16.94
N ARG A 375 5.20 15.11 -15.99
CA ARG A 375 4.12 15.77 -15.24
C ARG A 375 4.26 17.29 -15.24
N PRO A 376 4.04 18.00 -16.37
CA PRO A 376 3.95 19.45 -16.34
C PRO A 376 2.67 19.89 -15.62
N TRP A 377 2.71 21.06 -14.99
CA TRP A 377 1.52 21.62 -14.34
C TRP A 377 1.39 23.11 -14.56
N TRP A 378 0.14 23.55 -14.58
CA TRP A 378 -0.25 24.95 -14.50
C TRP A 378 -0.74 25.26 -13.10
N ARG A 379 -0.14 26.28 -12.46
CA ARG A 379 -0.61 26.79 -11.17
C ARG A 379 -1.87 27.61 -11.41
N ILE A 380 -2.94 27.29 -10.68
CA ILE A 380 -4.16 28.09 -10.68
C ILE A 380 -3.86 29.40 -9.92
N PRO A 381 -4.03 30.59 -10.54
CA PRO A 381 -3.75 31.86 -9.88
C PRO A 381 -4.65 32.12 -8.67
N GLU A 382 -4.08 32.77 -7.66
CA GLU A 382 -4.75 33.17 -6.43
C GLU A 382 -4.62 34.69 -6.26
N ASN A 383 -5.54 35.31 -5.50
CA ASN A 383 -5.41 36.75 -5.22
C ASN A 383 -4.15 36.98 -4.38
N ALA A 384 -3.37 38.01 -4.71
CA ALA A 384 -2.10 38.29 -4.04
C ALA A 384 -2.22 38.43 -2.50
N LYS A 385 -3.36 38.92 -2.00
CA LYS A 385 -3.64 39.06 -0.57
C LYS A 385 -3.93 37.73 0.15
N ASP A 386 -4.38 36.72 -0.60
CA ASP A 386 -4.79 35.40 -0.09
C ASP A 386 -3.78 34.32 -0.48
N ASP A 387 -2.71 34.68 -1.22
CA ASP A 387 -1.69 33.76 -1.73
C ASP A 387 -0.60 33.56 -0.68
N ASP A 388 -0.59 32.37 -0.05
CA ASP A 388 0.35 32.02 1.02
C ASP A 388 1.81 32.02 0.57
N ASN A 389 2.08 31.76 -0.72
CA ASN A 389 3.41 31.57 -1.27
C ASN A 389 3.45 31.98 -2.76
N PRO A 390 3.46 33.31 -3.04
CA PRO A 390 3.30 33.82 -4.40
C PRO A 390 4.36 33.39 -5.40
N ASP A 391 5.56 33.07 -4.91
CA ASP A 391 6.71 32.69 -5.72
C ASP A 391 6.97 31.18 -5.77
N ILE A 392 6.04 30.32 -5.29
CA ILE A 392 6.24 28.86 -5.20
C ILE A 392 6.68 28.21 -6.53
N SER A 393 6.11 28.63 -7.66
CA SER A 393 6.48 28.11 -8.99
C SER A 393 7.92 28.42 -9.40
N ASN A 394 8.59 29.37 -8.74
CA ASN A 394 10.00 29.68 -8.98
C ASN A 394 10.95 28.72 -8.26
N PHE A 395 10.44 27.87 -7.37
CA PHE A 395 11.25 26.91 -6.62
C PHE A 395 10.76 25.48 -6.78
N TYR A 396 9.49 25.22 -6.44
CA TYR A 396 8.90 23.89 -6.51
C TYR A 396 8.76 23.42 -7.96
N GLY A 397 8.46 24.36 -8.85
CA GLY A 397 8.58 24.18 -10.28
C GLY A 397 7.31 24.39 -11.08
N ARG A 398 7.40 24.03 -12.36
CA ARG A 398 6.30 23.96 -13.34
C ARG A 398 6.16 22.57 -13.96
N GLY A 399 7.00 21.62 -13.53
CA GLY A 399 6.90 20.25 -13.97
C GLY A 399 7.82 19.32 -13.19
N GLU A 400 7.48 18.05 -13.26
CA GLU A 400 8.20 16.92 -12.69
C GLU A 400 8.41 15.86 -13.77
N ALA A 401 9.57 15.20 -13.74
CA ALA A 401 9.81 13.97 -14.47
C ALA A 401 10.21 12.88 -13.48
N VAL A 402 9.60 11.70 -13.56
CA VAL A 402 9.93 10.54 -12.75
C VAL A 402 10.38 9.42 -13.67
N ALA A 403 11.65 9.03 -13.57
CA ALA A 403 12.20 7.88 -14.28
C ALA A 403 12.35 6.72 -13.30
N ILE A 404 11.72 5.59 -13.60
CA ILE A 404 11.67 4.40 -12.75
C ILE A 404 12.34 3.26 -13.50
N TYR A 405 13.22 2.54 -12.82
CA TYR A 405 13.86 1.34 -13.33
C TYR A 405 13.61 0.18 -12.36
N ARG A 406 13.22 -0.98 -12.88
CA ARG A 406 12.93 -2.17 -12.07
C ARG A 406 13.72 -3.38 -12.55
N HIS A 407 14.35 -4.08 -11.61
CA HIS A 407 15.02 -5.34 -11.89
C HIS A 407 15.11 -6.23 -10.65
N GLY A 408 14.67 -7.50 -10.75
CA GLY A 408 14.87 -8.48 -9.67
C GLY A 408 14.23 -8.11 -8.32
N GLY A 409 13.12 -7.35 -8.32
CA GLY A 409 12.47 -6.84 -7.11
C GLY A 409 13.03 -5.51 -6.59
N TYR A 410 14.17 -5.06 -7.12
CA TYR A 410 14.74 -3.74 -6.88
C TYR A 410 14.00 -2.69 -7.71
N GLU A 411 13.81 -1.51 -7.14
CA GLU A 411 13.29 -0.33 -7.83
C GLU A 411 14.19 0.87 -7.55
N TRP A 412 14.46 1.64 -8.60
CA TRP A 412 15.10 2.95 -8.52
C TRP A 412 14.14 3.96 -9.14
N ALA A 413 13.83 5.04 -8.43
CA ALA A 413 13.01 6.13 -8.94
C ALA A 413 13.78 7.45 -8.82
N LEU A 414 14.08 8.06 -9.96
CA LEU A 414 14.69 9.38 -10.07
C LEU A 414 13.59 10.40 -10.36
N THR A 415 13.34 11.30 -9.41
CA THR A 415 12.40 12.42 -9.56
C THR A 415 13.16 13.71 -9.79
N VAL A 416 12.88 14.41 -10.88
CA VAL A 416 13.43 15.73 -11.17
C VAL A 416 12.30 16.73 -11.25
N ARG A 417 12.38 17.80 -10.46
CA ARG A 417 11.46 18.95 -10.51
C ARG A 417 12.21 20.19 -10.94
N HIS A 418 11.61 21.00 -11.80
CA HIS A 418 12.26 22.20 -12.32
C HIS A 418 11.30 23.38 -12.49
N SER A 419 11.81 24.59 -12.25
CA SER A 419 11.12 25.87 -12.47
C SER A 419 10.78 26.15 -13.94
N LEU A 420 11.47 25.50 -14.87
CA LEU A 420 11.41 25.78 -16.31
C LEU A 420 11.69 27.27 -16.62
N ARG A 421 12.51 27.91 -15.79
CA ARG A 421 13.05 29.25 -16.00
C ARG A 421 14.54 29.14 -16.26
N LEU A 422 15.05 29.99 -17.16
CA LEU A 422 16.49 30.08 -17.42
C LEU A 422 17.22 30.84 -16.31
N ASN A 423 16.61 31.90 -15.76
CA ASN A 423 17.19 32.69 -14.67
C ASN A 423 16.12 33.26 -13.71
N PRO A 424 16.23 33.01 -12.38
CA PRO A 424 17.08 31.98 -11.77
C PRO A 424 16.57 30.58 -12.16
N SER A 425 17.50 29.68 -12.45
CA SER A 425 17.21 28.26 -12.68
C SER A 425 17.22 27.52 -11.34
N ARG A 426 16.05 27.05 -10.91
CA ARG A 426 15.85 26.34 -9.64
C ARG A 426 15.04 25.07 -9.85
N GLY A 427 15.25 24.11 -8.95
CA GLY A 427 14.56 22.82 -8.95
C GLY A 427 15.05 21.91 -7.84
N SER A 428 14.75 20.62 -7.98
CA SER A 428 15.22 19.57 -7.09
C SER A 428 15.41 18.26 -7.82
N VAL A 429 16.27 17.41 -7.28
CA VAL A 429 16.43 16.02 -7.66
C VAL A 429 16.19 15.13 -6.44
N GLY A 430 15.47 14.04 -6.63
CA GLY A 430 15.24 12.99 -5.65
C GLY A 430 15.58 11.64 -6.25
N LEU A 431 16.23 10.78 -5.48
CA LEU A 431 16.50 9.39 -5.83
C LEU A 431 15.97 8.49 -4.71
N GLU A 432 15.01 7.65 -5.04
CA GLU A 432 14.51 6.61 -4.16
C GLU A 432 15.04 5.25 -4.63
N HIS A 433 15.51 4.44 -3.68
CA HIS A 433 15.93 3.08 -3.94
C HIS A 433 15.22 2.14 -2.97
N ALA A 434 14.55 1.14 -3.53
CA ALA A 434 13.88 0.09 -2.76
C ALA A 434 14.42 -1.28 -3.13
N PHE A 435 14.73 -2.10 -2.14
CA PHE A 435 15.18 -3.48 -2.34
C PHE A 435 14.48 -4.45 -1.38
N PRO A 436 14.20 -5.68 -1.83
CA PRO A 436 13.32 -6.59 -1.12
C PRO A 436 13.94 -7.07 0.21
N ILE A 437 13.15 -6.99 1.29
CA ILE A 437 13.42 -7.69 2.57
C ILE A 437 12.52 -8.93 2.64
N SER A 438 11.24 -8.78 2.30
CA SER A 438 10.25 -9.85 2.16
C SER A 438 9.37 -9.60 0.93
N SER A 439 8.31 -10.38 0.75
CA SER A 439 7.40 -10.24 -0.41
C SER A 439 6.81 -8.84 -0.56
N TYR A 440 6.47 -8.18 0.54
CA TYR A 440 5.80 -6.87 0.53
C TYR A 440 6.60 -5.76 1.24
N LEU A 441 7.53 -6.13 2.12
CA LEU A 441 8.37 -5.18 2.83
C LEU A 441 9.68 -4.99 2.07
N LYS A 442 10.00 -3.74 1.73
CA LYS A 442 11.28 -3.37 1.12
C LYS A 442 12.04 -2.42 2.03
N ALA A 443 13.36 -2.58 2.09
CA ALA A 443 14.22 -1.51 2.58
C ALA A 443 14.08 -0.33 1.62
N HIS A 444 14.09 0.90 2.14
CA HIS A 444 13.88 2.11 1.37
C HIS A 444 14.89 3.18 1.77
N ILE A 445 15.60 3.68 0.76
CA ILE A 445 16.54 4.79 0.90
C ILE A 445 16.03 5.93 0.03
N ASN A 446 15.97 7.14 0.59
CA ASN A 446 15.55 8.34 -0.12
C ASN A 446 16.67 9.38 -0.05
N LEU A 447 17.11 9.89 -1.19
CA LEU A 447 18.05 10.98 -1.31
C LEU A 447 17.35 12.14 -1.98
N PHE A 448 17.40 13.33 -1.39
CA PHE A 448 16.82 14.54 -1.97
C PHE A 448 17.84 15.66 -1.95
N HIS A 449 17.91 16.44 -3.02
CA HIS A 449 18.68 17.68 -3.05
C HIS A 449 17.94 18.77 -3.84
N GLY A 450 17.78 19.94 -3.23
CA GLY A 450 17.21 21.11 -3.89
C GLY A 450 16.15 21.80 -3.04
N TYR A 451 15.16 22.39 -3.71
CA TYR A 451 14.05 23.15 -3.10
C TYR A 451 12.76 22.33 -3.04
N GLY A 452 11.87 22.61 -2.08
CA GLY A 452 10.58 21.91 -2.00
C GLY A 452 10.68 20.47 -1.51
N ALA A 453 11.47 20.26 -0.44
CA ALA A 453 11.42 19.02 0.31
C ALA A 453 10.03 18.80 0.95
N SER A 454 9.37 19.89 1.35
CA SER A 454 7.99 20.02 1.82
C SER A 454 7.46 21.41 1.45
N LEU A 455 6.18 21.71 1.71
CA LEU A 455 5.63 23.05 1.44
C LEU A 455 6.25 24.14 2.32
N ILE A 456 6.44 23.91 3.62
CA ILE A 456 7.11 24.91 4.47
C ILE A 456 8.56 25.17 4.04
N ASP A 457 9.18 24.21 3.34
CA ASP A 457 10.54 24.30 2.80
C ASP A 457 10.56 24.54 1.28
N TYR A 458 9.48 25.06 0.68
CA TYR A 458 9.39 25.23 -0.78
C TYR A 458 10.51 26.11 -1.35
N ASN A 459 10.93 27.14 -0.62
CA ASN A 459 11.98 28.08 -1.00
C ASN A 459 13.29 27.86 -0.21
N HIS A 460 13.42 26.74 0.50
CA HIS A 460 14.61 26.40 1.28
C HIS A 460 15.42 25.28 0.62
N ARG A 461 16.69 25.53 0.30
CA ARG A 461 17.57 24.54 -0.32
C ARG A 461 18.18 23.62 0.74
N GLN A 462 18.00 22.31 0.56
CA GLN A 462 18.57 21.32 1.45
C GLN A 462 18.88 20.01 0.73
N THR A 463 19.89 19.29 1.22
CA THR A 463 20.09 17.86 0.98
C THR A 463 19.49 17.06 2.13
N ARG A 464 18.73 16.01 1.82
CA ARG A 464 18.16 15.08 2.79
C ARG A 464 18.52 13.62 2.45
N ILE A 465 18.72 12.81 3.49
CA ILE A 465 19.00 11.37 3.39
C ILE A 465 18.07 10.65 4.35
N GLY A 466 17.14 9.87 3.79
CA GLY A 466 16.18 9.04 4.48
C GLY A 466 16.54 7.56 4.40
N ILE A 467 16.43 6.84 5.51
CA ILE A 467 16.60 5.38 5.58
C ILE A 467 15.41 4.81 6.36
N GLY A 468 14.76 3.81 5.78
CA GLY A 468 13.72 3.04 6.46
C GLY A 468 13.14 1.94 5.59
N VAL A 469 11.82 1.82 5.59
CA VAL A 469 11.09 0.76 4.89
C VAL A 469 9.92 1.29 4.08
N SER A 470 9.54 0.57 3.04
CA SER A 470 8.38 0.87 2.20
C SER A 470 7.53 -0.37 1.95
N LEU A 471 6.25 -0.15 1.75
CA LEU A 471 5.27 -1.18 1.39
C LEU A 471 4.95 -1.12 -0.10
N THR A 472 4.89 0.09 -0.65
CA THR A 472 4.61 0.35 -2.07
C THR A 472 5.62 1.36 -2.59
N GLN A 473 5.98 1.24 -3.86
CA GLN A 473 6.84 2.21 -4.54
C GLN A 473 6.02 2.90 -5.65
N TRP A 474 6.66 3.37 -6.72
CA TRP A 474 5.94 4.07 -7.79
C TRP A 474 5.16 3.12 -8.70
N LEU A 475 5.58 1.86 -8.78
CA LEU A 475 4.98 0.82 -9.59
C LEU A 475 4.84 -0.50 -8.86
#